data_AF-A0A6G6KBR9-F1
#
_entry.id   AF-A0A6G6KBR9-F1
#
_cell.length_a   1.000
_cell.length_b   1.000
_cell.length_c   1.000
_cell.angle_alpha   90.00
_cell.angle_beta   90.00
_cell.angle_gamma   90.00
#
_symmetry.space_group_name_H-M   'P 1'
#
loop_
_entity.id
_entity.type
_entity.pdbx_description
1 polymer ?
#
loop_
_entity_poly.entity_id
_entity_poly.type
_entity_poly.pdbx_seq_one_letter_code
_entity_poly.pdbx_strand_id
1 'polypeptide(L)'
;MEDCWEILGLDRDTATEKDVKAAYASLLRVHRPDHDPDGFRKVRAAYEEAMRWLLNNQSGDIAAGPEALLDASPGWGGWPGFLSPAPDARALLASAMASQKLEELEAAFERIQKKTPGWWSTVRMAMLLRDNLEPTASAWVVERFRAQDVLEWMEAGRLERCRLVLAAWEHAGDSQHAETLIDLMVQKPAAMASEDAVTLGYELASWYAFWSEQKTHAMADVLFLMLPPRLREDMMDALDEKVDFGRLFLAMKEDARRVWWMHLRLPYRHWDWGSASSQQALSEMAEGIDDYIDTFVEWEDRIPPHAWDALWGAIEASRARMSRGMFDEDSFWFRSHTHTWIGVALLVIVVGALMVGIELLMRYLRE
;
A
#
# COMPACT_ATOMS: atom_id res chain seq x y z
N MET A 1 -27.42 27.20 -14.31
CA MET A 1 -26.72 25.96 -13.93
C MET A 1 -27.73 24.88 -14.25
N GLU A 2 -27.51 24.13 -15.33
CA GLU A 2 -28.46 23.11 -15.82
C GLU A 2 -28.49 21.95 -14.82
N ASP A 3 -29.68 21.44 -14.52
CA ASP A 3 -29.85 20.31 -13.61
C ASP A 3 -29.36 19.02 -14.28
N CYS A 4 -28.68 18.15 -13.53
CA CYS A 4 -28.13 16.89 -14.02
C CYS A 4 -29.17 15.99 -14.71
N TRP A 5 -30.42 16.01 -14.22
CA TRP A 5 -31.56 15.28 -14.78
C TRP A 5 -32.02 15.83 -16.13
N GLU A 6 -31.99 17.16 -16.30
CA GLU A 6 -32.32 17.82 -17.56
C GLU A 6 -31.27 17.50 -18.63
N ILE A 7 -29.98 17.47 -18.25
CA ILE A 7 -28.87 17.11 -19.16
C ILE A 7 -28.98 15.65 -19.62
N LEU A 8 -29.38 14.74 -18.72
CA LEU A 8 -29.58 13.33 -19.05
C LEU A 8 -30.93 13.04 -19.71
N GLY A 9 -31.86 14.00 -19.72
CA GLY A 9 -33.22 13.84 -20.25
C GLY A 9 -34.07 12.84 -19.45
N LEU A 10 -33.85 12.77 -18.13
CA LEU A 10 -34.49 11.81 -17.23
C LEU A 10 -35.30 12.54 -16.15
N ASP A 11 -36.34 11.88 -15.65
CA ASP A 11 -37.13 12.40 -14.53
C ASP A 11 -36.54 11.93 -13.20
N ARG A 12 -36.22 12.89 -12.33
CA ARG A 12 -35.55 12.68 -11.04
C ARG A 12 -36.28 11.70 -10.10
N ASP A 13 -37.61 11.69 -10.10
CA ASP A 13 -38.39 10.92 -9.13
C ASP A 13 -38.65 9.48 -9.58
N THR A 14 -38.45 9.18 -10.87
CA THR A 14 -38.76 7.87 -11.47
C THR A 14 -37.58 7.17 -12.11
N ALA A 15 -36.47 7.88 -12.37
CA ALA A 15 -35.30 7.31 -13.01
C ALA A 15 -34.59 6.29 -12.11
N THR A 16 -34.30 5.11 -12.68
CA THR A 16 -33.47 4.10 -12.02
C THR A 16 -32.01 4.22 -12.44
N GLU A 17 -31.11 3.57 -11.70
CA GLU A 17 -29.68 3.51 -12.03
C GLU A 17 -29.42 3.00 -13.46
N LYS A 18 -30.24 2.05 -13.91
CA LYS A 18 -30.18 1.49 -15.27
C LYS A 18 -30.53 2.54 -16.33
N ASP A 19 -31.49 3.41 -16.04
CA ASP A 19 -31.93 4.47 -16.95
C ASP A 19 -30.85 5.56 -17.07
N VAL A 20 -30.22 5.93 -15.94
CA VAL A 20 -29.10 6.88 -15.89
C VAL A 20 -27.90 6.37 -16.71
N LYS A 21 -27.52 5.10 -16.55
CA LYS A 21 -26.43 4.47 -17.32
C LYS A 21 -26.76 4.37 -18.82
N ALA A 22 -28.01 4.07 -19.17
CA ALA A 22 -28.45 3.99 -20.57
C ALA A 22 -28.48 5.36 -21.25
N ALA A 23 -28.95 6.40 -20.57
CA ALA A 23 -28.96 7.78 -21.06
C ALA A 23 -27.52 8.29 -21.27
N TYR A 24 -26.63 8.05 -20.30
CA TYR A 24 -25.21 8.41 -20.41
C TYR A 24 -24.55 7.74 -21.62
N ALA A 25 -24.72 6.42 -21.79
CA ALA A 25 -24.15 5.71 -22.94
C ALA A 25 -24.69 6.21 -24.30
N SER A 26 -25.95 6.67 -24.32
CA SER A 26 -26.56 7.25 -25.53
C SER A 26 -25.98 8.64 -25.84
N LEU A 27 -25.76 9.46 -24.82
CA LEU A 27 -25.17 10.81 -24.97
C LEU A 27 -23.67 10.75 -25.28
N LEU A 28 -22.93 9.76 -24.78
CA LEU A 28 -21.53 9.53 -25.16
C LEU A 28 -21.32 9.22 -26.64
N ARG A 29 -22.33 8.64 -27.30
CA ARG A 29 -22.28 8.42 -28.75
C ARG A 29 -22.39 9.72 -29.55
N VAL A 30 -23.00 10.75 -28.96
CA VAL A 30 -23.21 12.07 -29.56
C VAL A 30 -22.07 13.03 -29.19
N HIS A 31 -21.69 13.08 -27.91
CA HIS A 31 -20.63 13.94 -27.37
C HIS A 31 -19.34 13.15 -27.20
N ARG A 32 -18.64 12.87 -28.31
CA ARG A 32 -17.34 12.19 -28.27
C ARG A 32 -16.24 13.14 -27.80
N PRO A 33 -15.31 12.71 -26.93
CA PRO A 33 -14.22 13.54 -26.42
C PRO A 33 -13.40 14.24 -27.50
N ASP A 34 -13.21 13.56 -28.64
CA ASP A 34 -12.38 14.04 -29.74
C ASP A 34 -13.05 15.14 -30.58
N HIS A 35 -14.38 15.25 -30.52
CA HIS A 35 -15.17 16.16 -31.36
C HIS A 35 -15.95 17.22 -30.55
N ASP A 36 -16.34 16.88 -29.33
CA ASP A 36 -17.04 17.78 -28.41
C ASP A 36 -16.58 17.52 -26.95
N PRO A 37 -15.37 18.00 -26.58
CA PRO A 37 -14.82 17.79 -25.26
C PRO A 37 -15.62 18.53 -24.16
N ASP A 38 -16.24 19.65 -24.49
CA ASP A 38 -17.08 20.41 -23.56
C ASP A 38 -18.41 19.72 -23.29
N GLY A 39 -19.07 19.21 -24.33
CA GLY A 39 -20.27 18.38 -24.19
C GLY A 39 -20.00 17.10 -23.42
N PHE A 40 -18.86 16.44 -23.67
CA PHE A 40 -18.46 15.24 -22.92
C PHE A 40 -18.28 15.54 -21.43
N ARG A 41 -17.60 16.65 -21.07
CA ARG A 41 -17.43 17.07 -19.67
C ARG A 41 -18.76 17.34 -18.97
N LYS A 42 -19.69 18.01 -19.65
CA LYS A 42 -21.03 18.31 -19.10
C LYS A 42 -21.85 17.04 -18.86
N VAL A 43 -21.87 16.13 -19.83
CA VAL A 43 -22.62 14.87 -19.73
C VAL A 43 -22.02 13.97 -18.64
N ARG A 44 -20.69 13.92 -18.52
CA ARG A 44 -20.02 13.19 -17.44
C ARG A 44 -20.33 13.76 -16.06
N ALA A 45 -20.26 15.09 -15.89
CA ALA A 45 -20.59 15.73 -14.63
C ALA A 45 -22.05 15.46 -14.21
N ALA A 46 -22.99 15.53 -15.17
CA ALA A 46 -24.40 15.21 -14.93
C ALA A 46 -24.63 13.75 -14.53
N TYR A 47 -23.94 12.80 -15.18
CA TYR A 47 -23.99 11.39 -14.81
C TYR A 47 -23.48 11.14 -13.38
N GLU A 48 -22.33 11.70 -13.03
CA GLU A 48 -21.73 11.55 -11.70
C GLU A 48 -22.63 12.16 -10.60
N GLU A 49 -23.30 13.27 -10.89
CA GLU A 49 -24.24 13.92 -9.97
C GLU A 49 -25.55 13.12 -9.81
N ALA A 50 -26.14 12.62 -10.89
CA ALA A 50 -27.33 11.79 -10.86
C ALA A 50 -27.09 10.46 -10.12
N MET A 51 -25.93 9.83 -10.33
CA MET A 51 -25.53 8.61 -9.62
C MET A 51 -25.33 8.87 -8.12
N ARG A 52 -24.69 9.98 -7.73
CA ARG A 52 -24.59 10.40 -6.32
C ARG A 52 -25.95 10.63 -5.69
N TRP A 53 -26.89 11.24 -6.43
CA TRP A 53 -28.25 11.47 -5.94
C TRP A 53 -29.01 10.16 -5.72
N LEU A 54 -28.95 9.23 -6.67
CA LEU A 54 -29.57 7.89 -6.53
C LEU A 54 -28.96 7.10 -5.37
N LEU A 55 -27.64 7.16 -5.21
CA LEU A 55 -26.94 6.48 -4.12
C LEU A 55 -27.36 7.04 -2.75
N ASN A 56 -27.41 8.37 -2.62
CA ASN A 56 -27.83 9.03 -1.38
C ASN A 56 -29.30 8.76 -1.03
N ASN A 57 -30.18 8.67 -2.03
CA ASN A 57 -31.59 8.35 -1.82
C ASN A 57 -31.85 6.87 -1.54
N GLN A 58 -31.01 5.96 -2.03
CA GLN A 58 -31.06 4.53 -1.70
C GLN A 58 -30.41 4.22 -0.34
N SER A 59 -29.52 5.09 0.15
CA SER A 59 -28.81 4.96 1.44
C SER A 59 -29.71 5.13 2.68
N GLY A 60 -31.02 5.30 2.50
CA GLY A 60 -32.01 5.31 3.57
C GLY A 60 -32.41 3.92 4.10
N ASP A 61 -32.12 2.82 3.39
CA ASP A 61 -32.73 1.52 3.76
C ASP A 61 -31.87 0.24 3.64
N ILE A 62 -30.62 0.25 3.15
CA ILE A 62 -29.81 -0.99 3.11
C ILE A 62 -28.34 -0.77 3.48
N ALA A 63 -27.87 -1.63 4.40
CA ALA A 63 -26.50 -1.78 4.87
C ALA A 63 -25.47 -1.86 3.72
N ALA A 64 -24.36 -1.14 3.93
CA ALA A 64 -23.27 -0.89 2.99
C ALA A 64 -22.79 -2.12 2.20
N GLY A 65 -22.86 -2.02 0.87
CA GLY A 65 -22.28 -2.96 -0.09
C GLY A 65 -20.82 -2.64 -0.47
N PRO A 66 -20.15 -3.55 -1.18
CA PRO A 66 -18.70 -3.52 -1.47
C PRO A 66 -18.22 -2.36 -2.36
N GLU A 67 -19.09 -1.64 -3.08
CA GLU A 67 -18.69 -0.52 -3.93
C GLU A 67 -18.40 0.77 -3.15
N ALA A 68 -18.99 0.97 -1.96
CA ALA A 68 -18.62 2.08 -1.05
C ALA A 68 -17.18 1.96 -0.51
N LEU A 69 -16.52 0.83 -0.78
CA LEU A 69 -15.23 0.46 -0.23
C LEU A 69 -14.13 0.46 -1.30
N LEU A 70 -14.50 0.64 -2.58
CA LEU A 70 -13.57 0.85 -3.69
C LEU A 70 -13.35 2.34 -3.99
N ASP A 71 -14.34 3.20 -3.71
CA ASP A 71 -14.19 4.67 -3.77
C ASP A 71 -13.37 5.24 -2.58
N ALA A 72 -13.02 4.38 -1.63
CA ALA A 72 -12.05 4.65 -0.58
C ALA A 72 -10.64 4.18 -0.98
N SER A 73 -10.22 4.41 -2.23
CA SER A 73 -8.80 4.41 -2.58
C SER A 73 -8.21 5.72 -2.05
N PRO A 74 -7.55 5.73 -0.88
CA PRO A 74 -6.97 6.94 -0.35
C PRO A 74 -5.59 7.03 -0.99
N GLY A 75 -5.34 8.08 -1.78
CA GLY A 75 -3.97 8.58 -1.90
C GLY A 75 -3.39 8.62 -0.49
N TRP A 76 -2.25 7.95 -0.30
CA TRP A 76 -1.56 7.66 0.95
C TRP A 76 -1.74 8.77 2.01
N GLY A 77 -2.85 8.82 2.77
CA GLY A 77 -3.19 10.14 3.35
C GLY A 77 -4.55 10.31 4.02
N GLY A 78 -5.23 9.24 4.43
CA GLY A 78 -6.49 9.44 5.15
C GLY A 78 -7.24 8.16 5.45
N TRP A 79 -6.77 7.39 6.43
CA TRP A 79 -7.58 6.30 6.98
C TRP A 79 -8.60 6.84 7.99
N PRO A 80 -9.92 6.56 7.84
CA PRO A 80 -10.93 7.00 8.80
C PRO A 80 -10.77 6.33 10.18
N GLY A 81 -11.26 6.99 11.24
CA GLY A 81 -11.25 6.51 12.64
C GLY A 81 -12.04 5.23 12.95
N PHE A 82 -12.43 4.44 11.93
CA PHE A 82 -13.01 3.10 12.06
C PHE A 82 -11.95 2.00 12.37
N LEU A 83 -10.66 2.34 12.26
CA LEU A 83 -9.53 1.43 12.42
C LEU A 83 -9.05 1.21 13.86
N SER A 84 -9.63 1.85 14.89
CA SER A 84 -9.29 1.40 16.24
C SER A 84 -9.85 -0.02 16.45
N PRO A 85 -9.01 -0.98 16.91
CA PRO A 85 -9.50 -2.19 17.52
C PRO A 85 -10.57 -1.81 18.53
N ALA A 86 -11.75 -2.45 18.46
CA ALA A 86 -12.59 -2.44 19.63
C ALA A 86 -11.71 -3.00 20.80
N PRO A 87 -11.60 -2.33 21.96
CA PRO A 87 -10.65 -2.70 23.01
C PRO A 87 -10.75 -4.16 23.45
N ASP A 88 -11.91 -4.78 23.24
CA ASP A 88 -12.20 -6.18 23.49
C ASP A 88 -11.48 -7.14 22.52
N ALA A 89 -11.31 -6.80 21.23
CA ALA A 89 -10.59 -7.62 20.26
C ALA A 89 -9.10 -7.73 20.58
N ARG A 90 -8.49 -6.62 21.02
CA ARG A 90 -7.09 -6.56 21.45
C ARG A 90 -6.84 -7.46 22.66
N ALA A 91 -7.67 -7.33 23.70
CA ALA A 91 -7.55 -8.14 24.91
C ALA A 91 -7.75 -9.64 24.62
N LEU A 92 -8.68 -9.97 23.71
CA LEU A 92 -8.99 -11.35 23.33
C LEU A 92 -7.80 -12.02 22.62
N LEU A 93 -7.18 -11.33 21.65
CA LEU A 93 -6.00 -11.85 20.93
C LEU A 93 -4.81 -11.99 21.88
N ALA A 94 -4.54 -10.99 22.70
CA ALA A 94 -3.44 -11.04 23.66
C ALA A 94 -3.60 -12.22 24.64
N SER A 95 -4.81 -12.42 25.17
CA SER A 95 -5.14 -13.56 26.03
C SER A 95 -4.92 -14.91 25.33
N ALA A 96 -5.35 -15.03 24.08
CA ALA A 96 -5.24 -16.28 23.33
C ALA A 96 -3.79 -16.57 22.87
N MET A 97 -3.02 -15.54 22.56
CA MET A 97 -1.59 -15.71 22.24
C MET A 97 -0.79 -16.10 23.49
N ALA A 98 -1.10 -15.52 24.65
CA ALA A 98 -0.45 -15.84 25.91
C ALA A 98 -0.63 -17.31 26.34
N SER A 99 -1.70 -17.96 25.90
CA SER A 99 -1.94 -19.37 26.21
C SER A 99 -1.13 -20.35 25.35
N GLN A 100 -0.53 -19.87 24.24
CA GLN A 100 0.25 -20.69 23.30
C GLN A 100 -0.52 -21.93 22.81
N LYS A 101 -1.84 -21.82 22.70
CA LYS A 101 -2.72 -22.88 22.17
C LYS A 101 -3.42 -22.38 20.91
N LEU A 102 -3.31 -23.17 19.85
CA LEU A 102 -3.86 -22.82 18.56
C LEU A 102 -5.40 -22.74 18.61
N GLU A 103 -6.05 -23.60 19.41
CA GLU A 103 -7.50 -23.64 19.57
C GLU A 103 -8.04 -22.38 20.25
N GLU A 104 -7.33 -21.84 21.23
CA GLU A 104 -7.74 -20.61 21.92
C GLU A 104 -7.60 -19.40 20.99
N LEU A 105 -6.59 -19.41 20.13
CA LEU A 105 -6.35 -18.38 19.13
C LEU A 105 -7.43 -18.42 18.05
N GLU A 106 -7.78 -19.59 17.52
CA GLU A 106 -8.91 -19.76 16.61
C GLU A 106 -10.24 -19.31 17.21
N ALA A 107 -10.51 -19.67 18.46
CA ALA A 107 -11.70 -19.22 19.16
C ALA A 107 -11.72 -17.69 19.30
N ALA A 108 -10.56 -17.05 19.46
CA ALA A 108 -10.45 -15.60 19.46
C ALA A 108 -10.77 -15.01 18.07
N PHE A 109 -10.21 -15.58 17.01
CA PHE A 109 -10.49 -15.19 15.63
C PHE A 109 -11.97 -15.27 15.28
N GLU A 110 -12.62 -16.40 15.53
CA GLU A 110 -14.05 -16.56 15.24
C GLU A 110 -14.90 -15.52 15.97
N ARG A 111 -14.55 -15.21 17.22
CA ARG A 111 -15.28 -14.21 18.03
C ARG A 111 -15.10 -12.80 17.46
N ILE A 112 -13.92 -12.46 16.95
CA ILE A 112 -13.68 -11.16 16.32
C ILE A 112 -14.43 -11.08 15.00
N GLN A 113 -14.30 -12.09 14.14
CA GLN A 113 -15.03 -12.14 12.86
C GLN A 113 -16.54 -12.04 13.03
N LYS A 114 -17.12 -12.73 14.03
CA LYS A 114 -18.57 -12.63 14.34
C LYS A 114 -19.01 -11.21 14.70
N LYS A 115 -18.11 -10.41 15.29
CA LYS A 115 -18.39 -9.01 15.68
C LYS A 115 -18.11 -8.00 14.56
N THR A 116 -17.35 -8.40 13.54
CA THR A 116 -17.01 -7.55 12.39
C THR A 116 -17.26 -8.31 11.09
N PRO A 117 -18.53 -8.45 10.65
CA PRO A 117 -18.82 -9.09 9.37
C PRO A 117 -18.38 -8.22 8.18
N GLY A 118 -18.05 -8.88 7.07
CA GLY A 118 -17.68 -8.23 5.79
C GLY A 118 -16.23 -8.47 5.39
N TRP A 119 -15.87 -8.09 4.15
CA TRP A 119 -14.55 -8.34 3.57
C TRP A 119 -13.41 -7.57 4.29
N TRP A 120 -13.73 -6.47 4.98
CA TRP A 120 -12.79 -5.75 5.85
C TRP A 120 -12.41 -6.49 7.12
N SER A 121 -13.12 -7.58 7.48
CA SER A 121 -12.74 -8.41 8.62
C SER A 121 -11.32 -8.94 8.46
N THR A 122 -10.95 -9.35 7.25
CA THR A 122 -9.62 -9.82 6.88
C THR A 122 -8.53 -8.75 7.05
N VAL A 123 -8.74 -7.57 6.46
CA VAL A 123 -7.78 -6.45 6.55
C VAL A 123 -7.66 -5.97 7.99
N ARG A 124 -8.79 -5.88 8.70
CA ARG A 124 -8.82 -5.52 10.13
C ARG A 124 -8.16 -6.58 11.00
N MET A 125 -8.29 -7.87 10.68
CA MET A 125 -7.59 -8.95 11.40
C MET A 125 -6.07 -8.86 11.18
N ALA A 126 -5.61 -8.68 9.94
CA ALA A 126 -4.20 -8.48 9.67
C ALA A 126 -3.63 -7.27 10.45
N MET A 127 -4.36 -6.17 10.51
CA MET A 127 -4.00 -4.99 11.31
C MET A 127 -4.05 -5.25 12.83
N LEU A 128 -5.10 -5.91 13.32
CA LEU A 128 -5.28 -6.26 14.74
C LEU A 128 -4.17 -7.17 15.25
N LEU A 129 -3.77 -8.15 14.45
CA LEU A 129 -2.65 -9.02 14.77
C LEU A 129 -1.36 -8.22 14.76
N ARG A 130 -1.14 -7.40 13.73
CA ARG A 130 0.08 -6.60 13.59
C ARG A 130 0.28 -5.59 14.74
N ASP A 131 -0.77 -4.92 15.18
CA ASP A 131 -0.69 -3.91 16.26
C ASP A 131 -0.59 -4.52 17.67
N ASN A 132 -0.92 -5.81 17.82
CA ASN A 132 -1.06 -6.47 19.14
C ASN A 132 -0.18 -7.71 19.31
N LEU A 133 0.52 -8.15 18.26
CA LEU A 133 1.59 -9.13 18.35
C LEU A 133 2.70 -8.51 19.20
N GLU A 134 2.64 -8.71 20.50
CA GLU A 134 3.79 -8.45 21.36
C GLU A 134 4.99 -9.27 20.84
N PRO A 135 6.23 -8.76 21.00
CA PRO A 135 7.42 -9.47 20.54
C PRO A 135 7.51 -10.92 21.02
N THR A 136 6.98 -11.21 22.22
CA THR A 136 6.94 -12.55 22.83
C THR A 136 5.89 -13.47 22.21
N ALA A 137 4.75 -12.93 21.76
CA ALA A 137 3.70 -13.68 21.08
C ALA A 137 4.13 -14.09 19.66
N SER A 138 4.85 -13.19 18.97
CA SER A 138 5.42 -13.49 17.64
C SER A 138 6.44 -14.63 17.70
N ALA A 139 7.30 -14.65 18.73
CA ALA A 139 8.36 -15.66 18.86
C ALA A 139 7.82 -17.09 18.90
N TRP A 140 6.76 -17.34 19.69
CA TRP A 140 6.14 -18.68 19.76
C TRP A 140 5.57 -19.12 18.41
N VAL A 141 4.88 -18.23 17.67
CA VAL A 141 4.28 -18.55 16.37
C VAL A 141 5.38 -18.89 15.35
N VAL A 142 6.43 -18.06 15.31
CA VAL A 142 7.60 -18.24 14.43
C VAL A 142 8.31 -19.57 14.72
N GLU A 143 8.54 -19.88 15.99
CA GLU A 143 9.20 -21.14 16.39
C GLU A 143 8.36 -22.37 16.09
N ARG A 144 7.03 -22.27 16.18
CA ARG A 144 6.12 -23.42 16.15
C ARG A 144 5.67 -23.84 14.76
N PHE A 145 5.48 -22.89 13.83
CA PHE A 145 4.86 -23.14 12.54
C PHE A 145 5.85 -22.96 11.38
N ARG A 146 5.69 -23.78 10.35
CA ARG A 146 6.51 -23.81 9.13
C ARG A 146 5.68 -23.48 7.90
N ALA A 147 6.35 -23.18 6.79
CA ALA A 147 5.73 -22.96 5.48
C ALA A 147 4.78 -24.10 5.06
N GLN A 148 5.14 -25.35 5.40
CA GLN A 148 4.30 -26.51 5.10
C GLN A 148 2.97 -26.49 5.85
N ASP A 149 2.94 -26.07 7.13
CA ASP A 149 1.72 -25.95 7.91
C ASP A 149 0.77 -24.89 7.29
N VAL A 150 1.35 -23.76 6.85
CA VAL A 150 0.61 -22.67 6.21
C VAL A 150 -0.01 -23.14 4.88
N LEU A 151 0.75 -23.88 4.07
CA LEU A 151 0.25 -24.42 2.81
C LEU A 151 -0.91 -25.40 3.04
N GLU A 152 -0.78 -26.32 4.01
CA GLU A 152 -1.85 -27.26 4.36
C GLU A 152 -3.12 -26.57 4.85
N TRP A 153 -2.97 -25.48 5.61
CA TRP A 153 -4.11 -24.68 6.02
C TRP A 153 -4.73 -23.89 4.87
N MET A 154 -3.92 -23.41 3.93
CA MET A 154 -4.40 -22.75 2.73
C MET A 154 -5.25 -23.71 1.88
N GLU A 155 -4.76 -24.93 1.65
CA GLU A 155 -5.49 -26.01 0.96
C GLU A 155 -6.79 -26.38 1.70
N ALA A 156 -6.78 -26.34 3.03
CA ALA A 156 -7.96 -26.58 3.87
C ALA A 156 -8.89 -25.36 4.00
N GLY A 157 -8.61 -24.23 3.35
CA GLY A 157 -9.39 -22.99 3.43
C GLY A 157 -9.31 -22.26 4.78
N ARG A 158 -8.34 -22.60 5.63
CA ARG A 158 -8.12 -21.98 6.95
C ARG A 158 -7.21 -20.75 6.87
N LEU A 159 -7.63 -19.77 6.06
CA LEU A 159 -6.82 -18.60 5.71
C LEU A 159 -6.52 -17.67 6.88
N GLU A 160 -7.36 -17.66 7.92
CA GLU A 160 -7.11 -16.86 9.13
C GLU A 160 -5.85 -17.31 9.88
N ARG A 161 -5.60 -18.63 9.93
CA ARG A 161 -4.37 -19.16 10.52
C ARG A 161 -3.15 -18.77 9.69
N CYS A 162 -3.31 -18.75 8.37
CA CYS A 162 -2.26 -18.38 7.45
C CYS A 162 -1.88 -16.90 7.65
N ARG A 163 -2.86 -15.99 7.70
CA ARG A 163 -2.66 -14.55 7.95
C ARG A 163 -1.96 -14.26 9.27
N LEU A 164 -2.32 -15.00 10.32
CA LEU A 164 -1.64 -14.91 11.61
C LEU A 164 -0.16 -15.25 11.51
N VAL A 165 0.14 -16.41 10.94
CA VAL A 165 1.53 -16.88 10.84
C VAL A 165 2.33 -15.94 9.96
N LEU A 166 1.77 -15.49 8.84
CA LEU A 166 2.40 -14.48 7.98
C LEU A 166 2.64 -13.16 8.71
N ALA A 167 1.67 -12.65 9.48
CA ALA A 167 1.85 -11.43 10.26
C ALA A 167 2.93 -11.59 11.34
N ALA A 168 3.02 -12.76 11.98
CA ALA A 168 4.05 -13.07 12.96
C ALA A 168 5.44 -13.18 12.31
N TRP A 169 5.55 -13.87 11.18
CA TRP A 169 6.80 -13.94 10.40
C TRP A 169 7.22 -12.57 9.90
N GLU A 170 6.28 -11.76 9.40
CA GLU A 170 6.55 -10.39 8.97
C GLU A 170 7.07 -9.54 10.13
N HIS A 171 6.40 -9.57 11.29
CA HIS A 171 6.81 -8.81 12.46
C HIS A 171 8.18 -9.27 13.00
N ALA A 172 8.40 -10.58 13.01
CA ALA A 172 9.69 -11.17 13.33
C ALA A 172 10.72 -11.05 12.20
N GLY A 173 10.33 -10.47 11.05
CA GLY A 173 11.01 -10.42 9.76
C GLY A 173 11.75 -11.70 9.39
N ASP A 174 11.04 -12.81 9.52
CA ASP A 174 11.49 -14.15 9.17
C ASP A 174 11.33 -14.37 7.66
N SER A 175 12.29 -13.84 6.91
CA SER A 175 12.35 -13.93 5.45
C SER A 175 12.53 -15.36 4.96
N GLN A 176 13.13 -16.24 5.77
CA GLN A 176 13.40 -17.63 5.40
C GLN A 176 12.11 -18.46 5.31
N HIS A 177 11.20 -18.32 6.29
CA HIS A 177 9.90 -18.98 6.21
C HIS A 177 9.05 -18.43 5.06
N ALA A 178 9.12 -17.12 4.81
CA ALA A 178 8.43 -16.48 3.69
C ALA A 178 8.90 -17.03 2.34
N GLU A 179 10.22 -17.13 2.15
CA GLU A 179 10.83 -17.69 0.94
C GLU A 179 10.38 -19.13 0.71
N THR A 180 10.45 -19.96 1.75
CA THR A 180 10.06 -21.37 1.67
C THR A 180 8.58 -21.50 1.30
N LEU A 181 7.72 -20.64 1.84
CA LEU A 181 6.30 -20.64 1.51
C LEU A 181 6.05 -20.19 0.07
N ILE A 182 6.77 -19.17 -0.42
CA ILE A 182 6.70 -18.76 -1.83
C ILE A 182 7.06 -19.93 -2.74
N ASP A 183 8.17 -20.62 -2.46
CA ASP A 183 8.60 -21.77 -3.26
C ASP A 183 7.55 -22.89 -3.27
N LEU A 184 6.93 -23.17 -2.12
CA LEU A 184 5.86 -24.14 -2.02
C LEU A 184 4.60 -23.74 -2.81
N MET A 185 4.19 -22.48 -2.73
CA MET A 185 3.02 -21.96 -3.42
C MET A 185 3.23 -21.90 -4.94
N VAL A 186 4.44 -21.58 -5.40
CA VAL A 186 4.81 -21.64 -6.82
C VAL A 186 4.81 -23.08 -7.33
N GLN A 187 5.31 -24.04 -6.53
CA GLN A 187 5.29 -25.46 -6.88
C GLN A 187 3.88 -26.08 -6.84
N LYS A 188 3.00 -25.56 -5.97
CA LYS A 188 1.64 -26.05 -5.74
C LYS A 188 0.62 -24.91 -5.83
N PRO A 189 0.41 -24.33 -7.02
CA PRO A 189 -0.52 -23.21 -7.19
C PRO A 189 -1.98 -23.58 -6.87
N ALA A 190 -2.32 -24.87 -6.94
CA ALA A 190 -3.63 -25.39 -6.55
C ALA A 190 -3.97 -25.14 -5.07
N ALA A 191 -2.99 -24.87 -4.20
CA ALA A 191 -3.24 -24.43 -2.83
C ALA A 191 -3.98 -23.08 -2.77
N MET A 192 -3.80 -22.22 -3.78
CA MET A 192 -4.48 -20.93 -3.92
C MET A 192 -5.80 -21.05 -4.70
N ALA A 193 -6.62 -22.05 -4.40
CA ALA A 193 -7.85 -22.31 -5.15
C ALA A 193 -8.96 -21.25 -4.95
N SER A 194 -8.87 -20.40 -3.93
CA SER A 194 -9.85 -19.35 -3.64
C SER A 194 -9.28 -17.94 -3.86
N GLU A 195 -10.16 -16.98 -4.17
CA GLU A 195 -9.78 -15.55 -4.34
C GLU A 195 -9.06 -15.00 -3.09
N ASP A 196 -9.50 -15.41 -1.90
CA ASP A 196 -8.86 -15.02 -0.63
C ASP A 196 -7.45 -15.62 -0.47
N ALA A 197 -7.22 -16.84 -0.98
CA ALA A 197 -5.91 -17.47 -0.93
C ALA A 197 -4.94 -16.84 -1.95
N VAL A 198 -5.45 -16.46 -3.13
CA VAL A 198 -4.69 -15.67 -4.12
C VAL A 198 -4.32 -14.30 -3.54
N THR A 199 -5.25 -13.65 -2.84
CA THR A 199 -4.98 -12.37 -2.15
C THR A 199 -3.89 -12.54 -1.09
N LEU A 200 -3.91 -13.65 -0.34
CA LEU A 200 -2.86 -13.95 0.63
C LEU A 200 -1.49 -14.17 -0.04
N GLY A 201 -1.47 -14.85 -1.19
CA GLY A 201 -0.26 -15.01 -1.99
C GLY A 201 0.29 -13.67 -2.48
N TYR A 202 -0.58 -12.75 -2.90
CA TYR A 202 -0.20 -11.39 -3.26
C TYR A 202 0.38 -10.61 -2.07
N GLU A 203 -0.23 -10.71 -0.88
CA GLU A 203 0.30 -10.06 0.34
C GLU A 203 1.71 -10.56 0.69
N LEU A 204 1.94 -11.87 0.56
CA LEU A 204 3.25 -12.49 0.76
C LEU A 204 4.25 -12.03 -0.30
N ALA A 205 3.87 -12.00 -1.58
CA ALA A 205 4.73 -11.54 -2.68
C ALA A 205 5.12 -10.06 -2.51
N SER A 206 4.15 -9.22 -2.13
CA SER A 206 4.34 -7.79 -1.88
C SER A 206 5.33 -7.54 -0.75
N TRP A 207 5.25 -8.34 0.31
CA TRP A 207 6.22 -8.32 1.39
C TRP A 207 7.60 -8.76 0.90
N TYR A 208 7.68 -9.91 0.25
CA TYR A 208 8.94 -10.53 -0.12
C TYR A 208 9.68 -9.83 -1.27
N ALA A 209 9.03 -8.90 -1.97
CA ALA A 209 9.64 -8.04 -2.99
C ALA A 209 10.89 -7.30 -2.50
N PHE A 210 10.97 -7.00 -1.19
CA PHE A 210 12.12 -6.33 -0.56
C PHE A 210 13.30 -7.29 -0.29
N TRP A 211 13.07 -8.60 -0.42
CA TRP A 211 14.07 -9.64 -0.19
C TRP A 211 14.57 -10.28 -1.47
N SER A 212 13.70 -10.53 -2.45
CA SER A 212 14.08 -11.13 -3.73
C SER A 212 13.13 -10.78 -4.85
N GLU A 213 13.63 -9.98 -5.80
CA GLU A 213 12.94 -9.71 -7.07
C GLU A 213 12.61 -11.02 -7.82
N GLN A 214 13.57 -11.93 -7.92
CA GLN A 214 13.41 -13.16 -8.70
C GLN A 214 12.26 -14.03 -8.18
N LYS A 215 12.16 -14.20 -6.85
CA LYS A 215 11.12 -15.01 -6.23
C LYS A 215 9.76 -14.32 -6.30
N THR A 216 9.73 -13.00 -6.17
CA THR A 216 8.49 -12.22 -6.32
C THR A 216 7.95 -12.31 -7.74
N HIS A 217 8.80 -12.22 -8.78
CA HIS A 217 8.38 -12.43 -10.16
C HIS A 217 7.84 -13.85 -10.41
N ALA A 218 8.52 -14.88 -9.88
CA ALA A 218 8.03 -16.26 -10.01
C ALA A 218 6.65 -16.44 -9.36
N MET A 219 6.39 -15.76 -8.24
CA MET A 219 5.06 -15.72 -7.62
C MET A 219 4.06 -14.90 -8.44
N ALA A 220 4.48 -13.76 -9.00
CA ALA A 220 3.64 -12.90 -9.84
C ALA A 220 3.10 -13.66 -11.06
N ASP A 221 3.94 -14.45 -11.74
CA ASP A 221 3.54 -15.31 -12.85
C ASP A 221 2.41 -16.27 -12.46
N VAL A 222 2.51 -16.86 -11.28
CA VAL A 222 1.48 -17.76 -10.74
C VAL A 222 0.21 -16.99 -10.37
N LEU A 223 0.35 -15.86 -9.66
CA LEU A 223 -0.77 -15.02 -9.24
C LEU A 223 -1.54 -14.50 -10.45
N PHE A 224 -0.88 -14.07 -11.52
CA PHE A 224 -1.51 -13.59 -12.74
C PHE A 224 -2.50 -14.61 -13.33
N LEU A 225 -2.12 -15.89 -13.34
CA LEU A 225 -2.97 -16.97 -13.84
C LEU A 225 -4.18 -17.24 -12.94
N MET A 226 -4.01 -17.05 -11.63
CA MET A 226 -5.03 -17.34 -10.61
C MET A 226 -5.96 -16.16 -10.32
N LEU A 227 -5.52 -14.93 -10.60
CA LEU A 227 -6.28 -13.71 -10.35
C LEU A 227 -7.49 -13.61 -11.29
N PRO A 228 -8.65 -13.12 -10.77
CA PRO A 228 -9.77 -12.70 -11.60
C PRO A 228 -9.31 -11.65 -12.63
N PRO A 229 -9.78 -11.70 -13.90
CA PRO A 229 -9.33 -10.76 -14.93
C PRO A 229 -9.42 -9.29 -14.54
N ARG A 230 -10.45 -8.92 -13.76
CA ARG A 230 -10.69 -7.55 -13.26
C ARG A 230 -9.63 -7.03 -12.30
N LEU A 231 -8.84 -7.91 -11.67
CA LEU A 231 -7.83 -7.56 -10.66
C LEU A 231 -6.41 -7.70 -11.19
N ARG A 232 -6.19 -8.31 -12.36
CA ARG A 232 -4.85 -8.66 -12.84
C ARG A 232 -3.98 -7.43 -13.07
N GLU A 233 -4.49 -6.47 -13.83
CA GLU A 233 -3.75 -5.25 -14.19
C GLU A 233 -3.36 -4.49 -12.91
N ASP A 234 -4.37 -4.05 -12.13
CA ASP A 234 -4.13 -3.31 -10.89
C ASP A 234 -3.20 -4.02 -9.90
N MET A 235 -3.35 -5.34 -9.70
CA MET A 235 -2.53 -6.06 -8.73
C MET A 235 -1.13 -6.38 -9.24
N MET A 236 -0.93 -6.63 -10.55
CA MET A 236 0.41 -6.84 -11.08
C MET A 236 1.17 -5.52 -11.16
N ASP A 237 0.54 -4.44 -11.58
CA ASP A 237 1.14 -3.11 -11.57
C ASP A 237 1.56 -2.72 -10.13
N ALA A 238 0.69 -2.95 -9.16
CA ALA A 238 1.02 -2.70 -7.76
C ALA A 238 2.16 -3.60 -7.24
N LEU A 239 2.29 -4.83 -7.73
CA LEU A 239 3.36 -5.75 -7.35
C LEU A 239 4.69 -5.35 -8.00
N ASP A 240 4.69 -4.95 -9.27
CA ASP A 240 5.86 -4.42 -9.97
C ASP A 240 6.37 -3.17 -9.26
N GLU A 241 5.47 -2.29 -8.83
CA GLU A 241 5.84 -1.16 -7.97
C GLU A 241 6.52 -1.61 -6.67
N LYS A 242 6.09 -2.71 -6.05
CA LYS A 242 6.78 -3.25 -4.86
C LYS A 242 8.15 -3.84 -5.19
N VAL A 243 8.32 -4.45 -6.35
CA VAL A 243 9.62 -4.98 -6.81
C VAL A 243 10.60 -3.84 -7.05
N ASP A 244 10.20 -2.83 -7.82
CA ASP A 244 11.01 -1.66 -8.10
C ASP A 244 11.40 -0.95 -6.81
N PHE A 245 10.45 -0.81 -5.90
CA PHE A 245 10.71 -0.24 -4.60
C PHE A 245 11.63 -1.12 -3.75
N GLY A 246 11.45 -2.44 -3.77
CA GLY A 246 12.32 -3.40 -3.12
C GLY A 246 13.78 -3.29 -3.56
N ARG A 247 14.04 -2.99 -4.84
CA ARG A 247 15.40 -2.80 -5.38
C ARG A 247 16.19 -1.70 -4.68
N LEU A 248 15.53 -0.62 -4.27
CA LEU A 248 16.15 0.47 -3.48
C LEU A 248 16.75 -0.05 -2.16
N PHE A 249 16.12 -1.08 -1.60
CA PHE A 249 16.48 -1.61 -0.30
C PHE A 249 17.42 -2.81 -0.39
N LEU A 250 17.61 -3.45 -1.55
CA LEU A 250 18.36 -4.71 -1.67
C LEU A 250 19.82 -4.63 -1.21
N ALA A 251 20.51 -3.50 -1.36
CA ALA A 251 21.87 -3.32 -0.85
C ALA A 251 21.93 -2.98 0.64
N MET A 252 20.79 -2.67 1.26
CA MET A 252 20.73 -2.40 2.69
C MET A 252 20.79 -3.70 3.49
N LYS A 253 21.27 -3.60 4.73
CA LYS A 253 21.23 -4.75 5.65
C LYS A 253 19.79 -5.13 5.93
N GLU A 254 19.58 -6.41 6.22
CA GLU A 254 18.24 -6.97 6.46
C GLU A 254 17.46 -6.24 7.56
N ASP A 255 18.14 -5.83 8.64
CA ASP A 255 17.51 -5.07 9.73
C ASP A 255 16.98 -3.71 9.26
N ALA A 256 17.74 -3.00 8.43
CA ALA A 256 17.33 -1.70 7.90
C ALA A 256 16.21 -1.84 6.85
N ARG A 257 16.27 -2.88 6.00
CA ARG A 257 15.18 -3.22 5.08
C ARG A 257 13.87 -3.48 5.82
N ARG A 258 13.92 -4.21 6.94
CA ARG A 258 12.76 -4.49 7.78
C ARG A 258 12.12 -3.19 8.31
N VAL A 259 12.94 -2.26 8.80
CA VAL A 259 12.47 -0.98 9.32
C VAL A 259 11.78 -0.18 8.23
N TRP A 260 12.39 -0.08 7.05
CA TRP A 260 11.79 0.59 5.89
C TRP A 260 10.48 -0.07 5.47
N TRP A 261 10.44 -1.38 5.32
CA TRP A 261 9.22 -2.12 5.01
C TRP A 261 8.10 -1.83 6.03
N MET A 262 8.41 -1.89 7.33
CA MET A 262 7.44 -1.62 8.40
C MET A 262 6.87 -0.21 8.29
N HIS A 263 7.70 0.81 8.08
CA HIS A 263 7.22 2.19 7.95
C HIS A 263 6.40 2.38 6.67
N LEU A 264 6.90 1.91 5.52
CA LEU A 264 6.27 2.14 4.23
C LEU A 264 4.92 1.40 4.06
N ARG A 265 4.67 0.38 4.87
CA ARG A 265 3.39 -0.36 4.89
C ARG A 265 2.39 0.17 5.92
N LEU A 266 2.84 0.81 7.00
CA LEU A 266 1.95 1.27 8.08
C LEU A 266 1.35 2.65 7.79
N PRO A 267 0.12 2.94 8.21
CA PRO A 267 -0.40 4.30 8.21
C PRO A 267 0.51 5.23 9.02
N TYR A 268 0.68 6.47 8.56
CA TYR A 268 1.60 7.49 9.11
C TYR A 268 1.59 7.69 10.62
N ARG A 269 0.49 7.35 11.30
CA ARG A 269 0.31 7.60 12.73
C ARG A 269 1.20 6.74 13.64
N HIS A 270 1.98 5.81 13.09
CA HIS A 270 2.81 4.87 13.84
C HIS A 270 4.31 5.04 13.61
N TRP A 271 4.73 6.05 12.85
CA TRP A 271 6.10 6.17 12.42
C TRP A 271 6.95 6.89 13.46
N ASP A 272 7.78 6.12 14.17
CA ASP A 272 8.83 6.66 15.02
C ASP A 272 10.16 6.67 14.26
N TRP A 273 10.33 7.70 13.41
CA TRP A 273 11.61 7.96 12.76
C TRP A 273 12.71 8.38 13.74
N GLY A 274 12.37 8.73 14.98
CA GLY A 274 13.33 9.09 16.03
C GLY A 274 13.96 7.89 16.74
N SER A 275 13.37 6.69 16.62
CA SER A 275 13.92 5.47 17.22
C SER A 275 15.32 5.13 16.68
N ALA A 276 16.12 4.45 17.50
CA ALA A 276 17.49 4.08 17.14
C ALA A 276 17.56 3.21 15.86
N SER A 277 16.61 2.28 15.69
CA SER A 277 16.51 1.44 14.50
C SER A 277 16.13 2.25 13.25
N SER A 278 15.20 3.20 13.36
CA SER A 278 14.86 4.12 12.27
C SER A 278 16.03 5.01 11.87
N GLN A 279 16.72 5.60 12.85
CA GLN A 279 17.90 6.44 12.57
C GLN A 279 19.03 5.64 11.93
N GLN A 280 19.24 4.40 12.36
CA GLN A 280 20.21 3.51 11.71
C GLN A 280 19.79 3.20 10.26
N ALA A 281 18.53 2.84 10.01
CA ALA A 281 18.03 2.55 8.67
C ALA A 281 18.13 3.76 7.73
N LEU A 282 17.85 4.97 8.24
CA LEU A 282 18.03 6.22 7.51
C LEU A 282 19.50 6.48 7.19
N SER A 283 20.41 6.24 8.13
CA SER A 283 21.86 6.40 7.91
C SER A 283 22.38 5.42 6.85
N GLU A 284 21.95 4.15 6.91
CA GLU A 284 22.36 3.15 5.92
C GLU A 284 21.86 3.51 4.51
N MET A 285 20.63 4.01 4.39
CA MET A 285 20.10 4.47 3.10
C MET A 285 20.87 5.71 2.60
N ALA A 286 21.11 6.68 3.49
CA ALA A 286 21.85 7.89 3.18
C ALA A 286 23.31 7.65 2.77
N GLU A 287 23.93 6.59 3.28
CA GLU A 287 25.30 6.18 2.92
C GLU A 287 25.36 5.49 1.55
N GLY A 288 24.31 4.77 1.16
CA GLY A 288 24.22 4.08 -0.14
C GLY A 288 23.51 4.86 -1.24
N ILE A 289 22.95 6.04 -0.95
CA ILE A 289 22.00 6.72 -1.84
C ILE A 289 22.57 7.08 -3.22
N ASP A 290 23.89 7.28 -3.32
CA ASP A 290 24.55 7.61 -4.59
C ASP A 290 24.43 6.46 -5.61
N ASP A 291 24.36 5.21 -5.14
CA ASP A 291 24.16 4.04 -6.00
C ASP A 291 22.68 3.89 -6.46
N TYR A 292 21.76 4.67 -5.89
CA TYR A 292 20.32 4.54 -6.08
C TYR A 292 19.62 5.84 -6.49
N ILE A 293 20.37 6.90 -6.80
CA ILE A 293 19.81 8.25 -6.92
C ILE A 293 18.77 8.38 -8.03
N ASP A 294 18.98 7.71 -9.17
CA ASP A 294 18.03 7.75 -10.29
C ASP A 294 16.71 7.07 -9.91
N THR A 295 16.79 5.90 -9.28
CA THR A 295 15.62 5.19 -8.73
C THR A 295 15.03 5.92 -7.52
N PHE A 296 15.77 6.80 -6.85
CA PHE A 296 15.25 7.55 -5.71
C PHE A 296 14.46 8.78 -6.17
N VAL A 297 14.92 9.47 -7.22
CA VAL A 297 14.26 10.65 -7.82
C VAL A 297 12.91 10.28 -8.44
N GLU A 298 12.81 9.12 -9.09
CA GLU A 298 11.54 8.62 -9.64
C GLU A 298 10.46 8.38 -8.57
N TRP A 299 10.85 8.32 -7.30
CA TRP A 299 9.99 7.94 -6.18
C TRP A 299 9.82 9.06 -5.13
N GLU A 300 10.35 10.27 -5.37
CA GLU A 300 10.20 11.42 -4.45
C GLU A 300 8.73 11.68 -4.09
N ASP A 301 7.84 11.69 -5.09
CA ASP A 301 6.40 11.91 -4.90
C ASP A 301 5.69 10.75 -4.17
N ARG A 302 6.35 9.60 -4.07
CA ARG A 302 5.82 8.37 -3.45
C ARG A 302 6.35 8.20 -2.03
N ILE A 303 7.45 8.87 -1.67
CA ILE A 303 7.95 8.89 -0.31
C ILE A 303 7.18 9.96 0.48
N PRO A 304 6.58 9.58 1.61
CA PRO A 304 5.85 10.49 2.48
C PRO A 304 6.70 11.67 2.95
N PRO A 305 6.14 12.90 3.01
CA PRO A 305 6.93 14.12 3.25
C PRO A 305 7.80 14.11 4.52
N HIS A 306 7.35 13.48 5.61
CA HIS A 306 8.12 13.42 6.86
C HIS A 306 9.17 12.30 6.87
N ALA A 307 8.95 11.21 6.12
CA ALA A 307 10.00 10.24 5.86
C ALA A 307 11.08 10.86 4.97
N TRP A 308 10.65 11.68 4.00
CA TRP A 308 11.54 12.47 3.17
C TRP A 308 12.36 13.46 3.98
N ASP A 309 11.75 14.24 4.89
CA ASP A 309 12.46 15.16 5.78
C ASP A 309 13.51 14.44 6.65
N ALA A 310 13.14 13.29 7.22
CA ALA A 310 14.04 12.48 8.05
C ALA A 310 15.21 11.90 7.23
N LEU A 311 14.93 11.43 6.02
CA LEU A 311 15.93 10.89 5.11
C LEU A 311 16.86 11.99 4.58
N TRP A 312 16.31 13.14 4.22
CA TRP A 312 17.09 14.31 3.82
C TRP A 312 18.04 14.78 4.93
N GLY A 313 17.54 14.84 6.17
CA GLY A 313 18.37 15.13 7.34
C GLY A 313 19.51 14.10 7.53
N ALA A 314 19.24 12.81 7.29
CA ALA A 314 20.25 11.76 7.35
C ALA A 314 21.30 11.88 6.22
N ILE A 315 20.87 12.24 4.99
CA ILE A 315 21.75 12.52 3.85
C ILE A 315 22.66 13.70 4.16
N GLU A 316 22.12 14.81 4.66
CA GLU A 316 22.90 15.99 5.05
C GLU A 316 23.91 15.65 6.16
N ALA A 317 23.48 14.89 7.17
CA ALA A 317 24.36 14.43 8.25
C ALA A 317 25.47 13.51 7.73
N SER A 318 25.17 12.60 6.81
CA SER A 318 26.14 11.72 6.16
C SER A 318 27.18 12.52 5.37
N ARG A 319 26.73 13.48 4.55
CA ARG A 319 27.61 14.41 3.81
C ARG A 319 28.48 15.27 4.73
N ALA A 320 27.93 15.74 5.85
CA ALA A 320 28.68 16.50 6.86
C ALA A 320 29.75 15.65 7.56
N ARG A 321 29.58 14.32 7.62
CA ARG A 321 30.62 13.39 8.11
C ARG A 321 31.70 13.16 7.06
N MET A 322 31.33 12.93 5.79
CA MET A 322 32.29 12.75 4.69
C MET A 322 33.16 13.99 4.46
N SER A 323 32.56 15.18 4.41
CA SER A 323 33.30 16.45 4.27
C SER A 323 34.26 16.74 5.43
N ARG A 324 33.98 16.26 6.65
CA ARG A 324 34.90 16.36 7.80
C ARG A 324 36.03 15.32 7.77
N GLY A 325 35.85 14.20 7.08
CA GLY A 325 36.87 13.17 6.90
C GLY A 325 37.75 13.34 5.66
N MET A 326 37.35 14.19 4.71
CA MET A 326 37.92 14.27 3.36
C MET A 326 38.65 15.60 3.08
N PHE A 327 39.32 16.17 4.09
CA PHE A 327 40.40 17.15 3.88
C PHE A 327 41.69 16.42 3.48
N ASP A 328 41.67 15.82 2.29
CA ASP A 328 42.86 15.50 1.51
C ASP A 328 42.53 15.81 0.04
N GLU A 329 43.11 16.91 -0.48
CA GLU A 329 42.65 17.65 -1.67
C GLU A 329 42.80 16.91 -3.01
N ASP A 330 43.32 15.67 -3.01
CA ASP A 330 43.71 14.95 -4.22
C ASP A 330 42.75 13.82 -4.67
N SER A 331 41.59 13.66 -4.04
CA SER A 331 40.66 12.59 -4.44
C SER A 331 39.89 12.93 -5.73
N PHE A 332 40.20 12.17 -6.80
CA PHE A 332 39.58 12.16 -8.13
C PHE A 332 38.03 12.12 -8.11
N TRP A 333 37.45 11.61 -7.02
CA TRP A 333 36.01 11.47 -6.77
C TRP A 333 35.25 12.81 -6.77
N PHE A 334 35.87 13.90 -6.31
CA PHE A 334 35.25 15.23 -6.20
C PHE A 334 35.05 15.92 -7.57
N ARG A 335 35.85 15.57 -8.59
CA ARG A 335 35.80 16.22 -9.91
C ARG A 335 34.79 15.61 -10.89
N SER A 336 34.43 14.33 -10.75
CA SER A 336 33.45 13.70 -11.66
C SER A 336 32.00 13.94 -11.26
N HIS A 337 31.71 14.11 -9.97
CA HIS A 337 30.33 14.20 -9.47
C HIS A 337 29.80 15.62 -9.32
N THR A 338 30.68 16.63 -9.23
CA THR A 338 30.29 18.04 -9.05
C THR A 338 29.41 18.58 -10.19
N HIS A 339 29.56 18.07 -11.42
CA HIS A 339 28.72 18.50 -12.55
C HIS A 339 27.30 17.91 -12.52
N THR A 340 27.13 16.68 -12.06
CA THR A 340 25.81 16.04 -11.89
C THR A 340 25.03 16.70 -10.75
N TRP A 341 25.73 17.03 -9.64
CA TRP A 341 25.13 17.68 -8.47
C TRP A 341 24.72 19.14 -8.70
N ILE A 342 25.46 19.90 -9.50
CA ILE A 342 25.03 21.25 -9.93
C ILE A 342 23.76 21.16 -10.78
N GLY A 343 23.62 20.12 -11.61
CA GLY A 343 22.43 19.87 -12.40
C GLY A 343 21.19 19.59 -11.56
N VAL A 344 21.30 18.73 -10.55
CA VAL A 344 20.20 18.39 -9.63
C VAL A 344 19.82 19.59 -8.75
N ALA A 345 20.81 20.31 -8.21
CA ALA A 345 20.53 21.51 -7.42
C ALA A 345 19.85 22.61 -8.24
N LEU A 346 20.24 22.81 -9.51
CA LEU A 346 19.57 23.74 -10.42
C LEU A 346 18.15 23.27 -10.78
N LEU A 347 17.92 21.97 -10.95
CA LEU A 347 16.60 21.42 -11.24
C LEU A 347 15.64 21.66 -10.07
N VAL A 348 16.07 21.39 -8.83
CA VAL A 348 15.28 21.62 -7.61
C VAL A 348 14.97 23.11 -7.41
N ILE A 349 15.93 24.00 -7.67
CA ILE A 349 15.71 25.46 -7.59
C ILE A 349 14.70 25.92 -8.66
N VAL A 350 14.78 25.40 -9.88
CA VAL A 350 13.86 25.76 -10.98
C VAL A 350 12.45 25.25 -10.72
N VAL A 351 12.30 24.02 -10.24
CA VAL A 351 11.00 23.42 -9.89
C VAL A 351 10.37 24.14 -8.70
N GLY A 352 11.15 24.46 -7.66
CA GLY A 352 10.70 25.25 -6.52
C GLY A 352 10.26 26.67 -6.91
N ALA A 353 11.00 27.34 -7.79
CA ALA A 353 10.63 28.66 -8.30
C ALA A 353 9.35 28.63 -9.16
N LEU A 354 9.15 27.56 -9.95
CA LEU A 354 7.93 27.34 -10.72
C LEU A 354 6.72 27.11 -9.82
N MET A 355 6.86 26.32 -8.75
CA MET A 355 5.77 26.07 -7.79
C MET A 355 5.35 27.35 -7.04
N VAL A 356 6.31 28.15 -6.59
CA VAL A 356 6.03 29.46 -5.96
C VAL A 356 5.39 30.43 -6.96
N GLY A 357 5.84 30.43 -8.22
CA GLY A 357 5.24 31.22 -9.29
C GLY A 357 3.79 30.83 -9.59
N ILE A 358 3.48 29.53 -9.61
CA ILE A 358 2.13 29.00 -9.80
C ILE A 358 1.23 29.36 -8.61
N GLU A 359 1.74 29.30 -7.38
CA GLU A 359 0.96 29.67 -6.20
C GLU A 359 0.64 31.18 -6.16
N LEU A 360 1.60 32.04 -6.55
CA LEU A 360 1.38 33.48 -6.68
C LEU A 360 0.41 33.82 -7.81
N LEU A 361 0.49 33.13 -8.94
CA LEU A 361 -0.44 33.27 -10.06
C LEU A 361 -1.87 32.84 -9.65
N MET A 362 -1.99 31.75 -8.89
CA MET A 362 -3.26 31.24 -8.36
C MET A 362 -3.88 32.15 -7.30
N ARG A 363 -3.06 32.95 -6.58
CA ARG A 363 -3.55 34.01 -5.68
C ARG A 363 -3.98 35.24 -6.45
N TYR A 364 -3.20 35.67 -7.45
CA TYR A 364 -3.53 36.81 -8.31
C TYR A 364 -4.82 36.59 -9.11
N LEU A 365 -5.11 35.37 -9.56
CA LEU A 365 -6.35 35.03 -10.26
C LEU A 365 -7.56 34.88 -9.32
N ARG A 366 -7.34 34.90 -8.01
CA ARG A 366 -8.39 34.77 -6.98
C ARG A 366 -8.83 36.11 -6.39
N GLU A 367 -8.05 37.16 -6.60
CA GLU A 367 -8.37 38.57 -6.34
C GLU A 367 -8.91 39.23 -7.62
#